data_AF-A0A497PKQ1-F1
#
_entry.id   AF-A0A497PKQ1-F1
#
_cell.length_a   1.000
_cell.length_b   1.000
_cell.length_c   1.000
_cell.angle_alpha   90.00
_cell.angle_beta   90.00
_cell.angle_gamma   90.00
#
_symmetry.space_group_name_H-M   'P 1'
#
loop_
_entity.id
_entity.type
_entity.pdbx_description
1 polymer ?
#
loop_
_entity_poly.entity_id
_entity_poly.type
_entity_poly.pdbx_seq_one_letter_code
_entity_poly.pdbx_strand_id
1 'polypeptide(L)'
;MSDSSETSDTNNEEDQVVIKFTSAQKKRWGERIKEAVFDSTEDYVDGSFVGNINSEVLDLIQNNIVTDEVLAVEDYEQRVQTCQHKLIQWIDQKTVGVHILFIMTFVEHFMTVVFSEVFSVTTTDSPEPEDNFFYA
;
A
#
# COMPACT_ATOMS: atom_id res chain seq x y z
N MET A 1 59.09 -11.19 13.01
CA MET A 1 58.92 -10.61 11.67
C MET A 1 57.51 -10.99 11.26
N SER A 2 56.49 -10.28 11.72
CA SER A 2 56.08 -8.95 11.26
C SER A 2 55.74 -8.99 9.77
N ASP A 3 54.50 -9.36 9.48
CA ASP A 3 53.79 -8.66 8.42
C ASP A 3 52.36 -8.42 8.89
N SER A 4 52.01 -7.14 8.92
CA SER A 4 50.79 -6.60 9.48
C SER A 4 49.83 -6.34 8.33
N SER A 5 48.65 -6.95 8.35
CA SER A 5 47.50 -6.39 7.63
C SER A 5 46.41 -6.05 8.65
N GLU A 6 46.42 -4.79 9.08
CA GLU A 6 45.23 -4.13 9.60
C GLU A 6 44.16 -4.14 8.51
N THR A 7 43.11 -4.92 8.71
CA THR A 7 41.80 -4.63 8.15
C THR A 7 40.86 -4.41 9.32
N SER A 8 40.69 -3.13 9.63
CA SER A 8 39.66 -2.62 10.52
C SER A 8 38.31 -2.81 9.85
N ASP A 9 37.73 -4.00 9.99
CA ASP A 9 36.32 -4.21 9.64
C ASP A 9 35.46 -3.59 10.74
N THR A 10 35.30 -2.27 10.64
CA THR A 10 34.17 -1.56 11.24
C THR A 10 32.89 -2.11 10.60
N ASN A 11 32.37 -3.18 11.18
CA ASN A 11 30.98 -3.58 10.98
C ASN A 11 30.11 -2.44 11.52
N ASN A 12 29.72 -1.54 10.60
CA ASN A 12 28.58 -0.68 10.77
C ASN A 12 27.35 -1.59 10.92
N GLU A 13 27.05 -1.99 12.15
CA GLU A 13 25.68 -2.31 12.54
C GLU A 13 24.90 -1.02 12.33
N GLU A 14 24.29 -0.89 11.15
CA GLU A 14 23.33 0.17 10.86
C GLU A 14 22.31 0.17 12.00
N ASP A 15 22.36 1.20 12.84
CA ASP A 15 21.39 1.47 13.91
C ASP A 15 19.98 1.40 13.30
N GLN A 16 19.35 0.23 13.40
CA GLN A 16 17.97 0.03 12.98
C GLN A 16 17.12 0.89 13.90
N VAL A 17 16.74 2.08 13.43
CA VAL A 17 15.86 2.99 14.18
C VAL A 17 14.47 2.37 14.24
N VAL A 18 14.22 1.57 15.28
CA VAL A 18 12.91 0.98 15.54
C VAL A 18 12.00 2.04 16.15
N ILE A 19 11.20 2.68 15.30
CA ILE A 19 10.18 3.65 15.75
C ILE A 19 9.02 2.87 16.41
N LYS A 20 8.87 2.99 17.73
CA LYS A 20 7.77 2.38 18.49
C LYS A 20 6.70 3.43 18.84
N PHE A 21 5.48 3.20 18.39
CA PHE A 21 4.31 4.00 18.78
C PHE A 21 3.57 3.36 19.96
N THR A 22 3.12 4.19 20.89
CA THR A 22 2.26 3.76 22.01
C THR A 22 0.88 3.34 21.50
N SER A 23 0.20 2.45 22.23
CA SER A 23 -1.18 2.05 21.89
C SER A 23 -2.15 3.23 21.82
N ALA A 24 -1.96 4.24 22.69
CA ALA A 24 -2.76 5.45 22.70
C ALA A 24 -2.50 6.35 21.47
N GLN A 25 -1.27 6.37 20.92
CA GLN A 25 -0.99 7.05 19.65
C GLN A 25 -1.66 6.30 18.50
N LYS A 26 -1.46 4.98 18.41
CA LYS A 26 -2.05 4.15 17.36
C LYS A 26 -3.58 4.27 17.31
N LYS A 27 -4.23 4.24 18.48
CA LYS A 27 -5.69 4.40 18.58
C LYS A 27 -6.14 5.78 18.05
N ARG A 28 -5.56 6.86 18.55
CA ARG A 28 -5.93 8.23 18.14
C ARG A 28 -5.65 8.50 16.66
N TRP A 29 -4.54 7.98 16.13
CA TRP A 29 -4.22 8.11 14.72
C TRP A 29 -5.13 7.25 13.84
N GLY A 30 -5.44 6.03 14.28
CA GLY A 30 -6.43 5.17 13.61
C GLY A 30 -7.79 5.85 13.52
N GLU A 31 -8.28 6.45 14.61
CA GLU A 31 -9.54 7.23 14.61
C GLU A 31 -9.50 8.40 13.62
N ARG A 32 -8.41 9.19 13.60
CA ARG A 32 -8.25 10.31 12.66
C ARG A 32 -8.24 9.87 11.19
N ILE A 33 -7.50 8.81 10.87
CA ILE A 33 -7.47 8.27 9.52
C ILE A 33 -8.86 7.72 9.16
N LYS A 34 -9.51 7.02 10.08
CA LYS A 34 -10.85 6.46 9.89
C LYS A 34 -11.88 7.55 9.58
N GLU A 35 -11.89 8.64 10.34
CA GLU A 35 -12.74 9.82 10.09
C GLU A 35 -12.42 10.52 8.77
N ALA A 36 -11.15 10.51 8.34
CA ALA A 36 -10.76 11.11 7.07
C ALA A 36 -11.17 10.24 5.87
N VAL A 37 -11.01 8.92 5.96
CA VAL A 37 -11.14 8.00 4.82
C VAL A 37 -12.57 7.50 4.60
N PHE A 38 -13.40 7.43 5.65
CA PHE A 38 -14.74 6.85 5.58
C PHE A 38 -15.81 7.88 5.93
N ASP A 39 -16.90 7.91 5.14
CA ASP A 39 -18.06 8.77 5.40
C ASP A 39 -18.90 8.26 6.58
N SER A 40 -18.89 6.95 6.80
CA SER A 40 -19.60 6.30 7.90
C SER A 40 -18.91 5.01 8.29
N THR A 41 -18.92 4.67 9.57
CA THR A 41 -18.32 3.44 10.07
C THR A 41 -19.16 2.78 11.15
N GLU A 42 -19.18 1.45 11.15
CA GLU A 42 -19.80 0.61 12.18
C GLU A 42 -18.71 -0.26 12.83
N ASP A 43 -18.54 -0.11 14.15
CA ASP A 43 -17.55 -0.85 14.92
C ASP A 43 -18.13 -2.18 15.43
N TYR A 44 -17.35 -3.24 15.33
CA TYR A 44 -17.65 -4.55 15.88
C TYR A 44 -17.03 -4.75 17.26
N VAL A 45 -17.55 -5.73 18.00
CA VAL A 45 -17.17 -6.03 19.39
C VAL A 45 -15.71 -6.49 19.51
N ASP A 46 -15.16 -7.07 18.45
CA ASP A 46 -13.77 -7.54 18.38
C ASP A 46 -12.76 -6.42 18.03
N GLY A 47 -13.24 -5.20 17.79
CA GLY A 47 -12.42 -4.05 17.42
C GLY A 47 -12.16 -3.91 15.92
N SER A 48 -12.74 -4.78 15.08
CA SER A 48 -12.83 -4.55 13.64
C SER A 48 -13.95 -3.56 13.32
N PHE A 49 -13.97 -3.02 12.09
CA PHE A 49 -15.03 -2.12 11.65
C PHE A 49 -15.33 -2.29 10.16
N VAL A 50 -16.54 -1.96 9.75
CA VAL A 50 -16.92 -1.76 8.35
C VAL A 50 -17.15 -0.27 8.13
N GLY A 51 -16.76 0.24 6.96
CA GLY A 51 -16.93 1.64 6.63
C GLY A 51 -17.24 1.86 5.16
N ASN A 52 -18.00 2.91 4.89
CA ASN A 52 -18.22 3.40 3.53
C ASN A 52 -17.09 4.35 3.18
N ILE A 53 -16.25 3.97 2.22
CA ILE A 53 -15.13 4.80 1.74
C ILE A 53 -15.71 6.10 1.19
N ASN A 54 -15.13 7.23 1.59
CA ASN A 54 -15.60 8.51 1.10
C ASN A 54 -15.37 8.64 -0.42
N SER A 55 -16.14 9.53 -1.05
CA SER A 55 -16.08 9.74 -2.50
C SER A 55 -14.71 10.22 -3.01
N GLU A 56 -14.03 11.15 -2.33
CA GLU A 56 -12.70 11.63 -2.74
C GLU A 56 -11.65 10.50 -2.81
N VAL A 57 -11.69 9.59 -1.84
CA VAL A 57 -10.79 8.44 -1.76
C VAL A 57 -11.14 7.39 -2.81
N LEU A 58 -12.44 7.11 -2.99
CA LEU A 58 -12.89 6.17 -4.01
C LEU A 58 -12.52 6.65 -5.42
N ASP A 59 -12.75 7.93 -5.71
CA ASP A 59 -12.36 8.56 -6.97
C ASP A 59 -10.85 8.49 -7.17
N LEU A 60 -10.05 8.72 -6.12
CA LEU A 60 -8.60 8.58 -6.20
C LEU A 60 -8.20 7.15 -6.59
N ILE A 61 -8.83 6.13 -6.01
CA ILE A 61 -8.55 4.73 -6.35
C ILE A 61 -8.95 4.43 -7.80
N GLN A 62 -10.19 4.76 -8.19
CA GLN A 62 -10.72 4.47 -9.53
C GLN A 62 -9.96 5.20 -10.63
N ASN A 63 -9.46 6.41 -10.37
CA ASN A 63 -8.67 7.16 -11.36
C ASN A 63 -7.25 6.59 -11.59
N ASN A 64 -6.78 5.69 -10.73
CA ASN A 64 -5.43 5.10 -10.86
C ASN A 64 -5.48 3.60 -11.19
N ILE A 65 -6.52 2.89 -10.74
CA ILE A 65 -6.70 1.46 -10.99
C ILE A 65 -7.68 1.27 -12.14
N VAL A 66 -7.20 0.70 -13.24
CA VAL A 66 -8.05 0.42 -14.42
C VAL A 66 -8.75 -0.91 -14.22
N THR A 67 -10.07 -0.93 -14.46
CA THR A 67 -10.92 -2.10 -14.24
C THR A 67 -11.50 -2.66 -15.53
N ASP A 68 -11.35 -1.95 -16.65
CA ASP A 68 -11.93 -2.26 -17.95
C ASP A 68 -10.90 -2.64 -19.02
N GLU A 69 -9.61 -2.73 -18.67
CA GLU A 69 -8.54 -3.10 -19.59
C GLU A 69 -7.60 -4.18 -19.02
N VAL A 70 -7.06 -5.03 -19.90
CA VAL A 70 -6.00 -5.97 -19.55
C VAL A 70 -4.67 -5.23 -19.59
N LEU A 71 -3.95 -5.26 -18.48
CA LEU A 71 -2.66 -4.60 -18.32
C LEU A 71 -1.52 -5.61 -18.28
N ALA A 72 -0.34 -5.19 -18.76
CA ALA A 72 0.89 -5.86 -18.40
C ALA A 72 1.11 -5.78 -16.87
N VAL A 73 1.78 -6.78 -16.30
CA VAL A 73 2.00 -6.87 -14.85
C VAL A 73 2.77 -5.64 -14.35
N GLU A 74 3.79 -5.21 -15.10
CA GLU A 74 4.60 -4.05 -14.75
C GLU A 74 3.77 -2.75 -14.72
N ASP A 75 2.87 -2.57 -15.70
CA ASP A 75 1.99 -1.40 -15.76
C ASP A 75 0.97 -1.41 -14.62
N TYR A 76 0.44 -2.58 -14.27
CA TYR A 76 -0.43 -2.75 -13.12
C TYR A 76 0.29 -2.40 -11.81
N GLU A 77 1.48 -2.94 -11.57
CA GLU A 77 2.29 -2.64 -10.38
C GLU A 77 2.58 -1.15 -10.25
N GLN A 78 2.95 -0.49 -11.35
CA GLN A 78 3.24 0.95 -11.36
C GLN A 78 1.99 1.78 -11.02
N ARG A 79 0.81 1.38 -11.52
CA ARG A 79 -0.46 2.03 -11.20
C ARG A 79 -0.85 1.85 -9.73
N VAL A 80 -0.67 0.65 -9.18
CA VAL A 80 -0.90 0.39 -7.74
C VAL A 80 0.02 1.23 -6.88
N GLN A 81 1.32 1.29 -7.18
CA GLN A 81 2.28 2.12 -6.45
C GLN A 81 1.95 3.61 -6.54
N THR A 82 1.49 4.07 -7.71
CA THR A 82 1.06 5.47 -7.90
C THR A 82 -0.18 5.78 -7.06
N CYS A 83 -1.15 4.85 -7.03
CA CYS A 83 -2.34 4.96 -6.20
C CYS A 83 -1.98 5.04 -4.70
N GLN A 84 -1.12 4.13 -4.23
CA GLN A 84 -0.62 4.13 -2.84
C GLN A 84 0.04 5.47 -2.48
N HIS A 85 0.94 5.99 -3.31
CA HIS A 85 1.59 7.28 -3.06
C HIS A 85 0.57 8.43 -2.96
N LYS A 86 -0.40 8.47 -3.87
CA LYS A 86 -1.44 9.51 -3.86
C LYS A 86 -2.33 9.40 -2.61
N LEU A 87 -2.70 8.20 -2.19
CA LEU A 87 -3.46 7.98 -0.95
C LEU A 87 -2.68 8.43 0.28
N ILE A 88 -1.39 8.07 0.37
CA ILE A 88 -0.52 8.49 1.48
C ILE A 88 -0.49 10.02 1.55
N GLN A 89 -0.24 10.69 0.42
CA GLN A 89 -0.20 12.15 0.36
C GLN A 89 -1.55 12.78 0.73
N TRP A 90 -2.66 12.24 0.25
CA TRP A 90 -3.98 12.75 0.56
C TRP A 90 -4.31 12.60 2.05
N ILE A 91 -4.02 11.44 2.65
CA ILE A 91 -4.27 11.21 4.08
C ILE A 91 -3.36 12.09 4.94
N ASP A 92 -2.08 12.25 4.59
CA ASP A 92 -1.15 13.15 5.30
C ASP A 92 -1.65 14.60 5.32
N GLN A 93 -2.17 15.08 4.20
CA GLN A 93 -2.75 16.42 4.10
C GLN A 93 -4.04 16.58 4.92
N LYS A 94 -4.84 15.53 5.07
CA LYS A 94 -6.12 15.56 5.79
C LYS A 94 -5.98 15.24 7.28
N THR A 95 -4.89 14.59 7.70
CA THR A 95 -4.72 14.09 9.08
C THR A 95 -3.53 14.74 9.80
N VAL A 96 -3.78 15.90 10.42
CA VAL A 96 -2.74 16.66 11.12
C VAL A 96 -2.15 15.85 12.29
N GLY A 97 -0.82 15.73 12.31
CA GLY A 97 -0.07 15.15 13.43
C GLY A 97 -0.14 13.62 13.51
N VAL A 98 -0.57 12.95 12.44
CA VAL A 98 -0.37 11.51 12.26
C VAL A 98 1.03 11.27 11.69
N HIS A 99 1.75 10.28 12.20
CA HIS A 99 3.09 9.99 11.71
C HIS A 99 3.04 9.28 10.35
N ILE A 100 3.86 9.71 9.40
CA ILE A 100 3.83 9.21 8.00
C ILE A 100 3.96 7.69 7.89
N LEU A 101 4.85 7.06 8.67
CA LEU A 101 4.96 5.59 8.68
C LEU A 101 3.67 4.89 9.09
N PHE A 102 2.87 5.50 9.97
CA PHE A 102 1.58 4.93 10.35
C PHE A 102 0.56 5.05 9.20
N ILE A 103 0.60 6.15 8.45
CA ILE A 103 -0.21 6.34 7.23
C ILE A 103 0.19 5.30 6.17
N MET A 104 1.49 5.10 5.93
CA MET A 104 1.99 4.12 4.98
C MET A 104 1.48 2.70 5.31
N THR A 105 1.63 2.27 6.56
CA THR A 105 1.13 0.96 7.02
C THR A 105 -0.39 0.85 6.87
N PHE A 106 -1.13 1.92 7.18
CA PHE A 106 -2.58 1.93 6.97
C PHE A 106 -2.93 1.78 5.48
N VAL A 107 -2.31 2.56 4.59
CA VAL A 107 -2.60 2.55 3.15
C VAL A 107 -2.28 1.19 2.52
N GLU A 108 -1.16 0.58 2.91
CA GLU A 108 -0.79 -0.76 2.46
C GLU A 108 -1.91 -1.77 2.78
N HIS A 109 -2.32 -1.84 4.05
CA HIS A 109 -3.38 -2.75 4.49
C HIS A 109 -4.74 -2.43 3.86
N PHE A 110 -5.09 -1.14 3.80
CA PHE A 110 -6.34 -0.66 3.21
C PHE A 110 -6.45 -1.05 1.74
N MET A 111 -5.39 -0.88 0.95
CA MET A 111 -5.38 -1.29 -0.46
C MET A 111 -5.52 -2.79 -0.62
N THR A 112 -4.90 -3.61 0.24
CA THR A 112 -5.11 -5.06 0.23
C THR A 112 -6.58 -5.43 0.42
N VAL A 113 -7.26 -4.81 1.39
CA VAL A 113 -8.68 -5.05 1.67
C VAL A 113 -9.56 -4.57 0.52
N VAL A 114 -9.26 -3.40 -0.06
CA VAL A 114 -10.00 -2.86 -1.20
C VAL A 114 -9.89 -3.80 -2.41
N PHE A 115 -8.71 -4.34 -2.68
CA PHE A 115 -8.53 -5.31 -3.77
C PHE A 115 -9.09 -6.70 -3.49
N SER A 116 -9.33 -7.08 -2.23
CA SER A 116 -9.96 -8.36 -1.91
C SER A 116 -11.49 -8.28 -1.90
N GLU A 117 -12.04 -7.15 -1.45
CA GLU A 117 -13.49 -7.01 -1.20
C GLU A 117 -14.22 -6.18 -2.27
N VAL A 118 -13.55 -5.23 -2.91
CA VAL A 118 -14.19 -4.25 -3.82
C VAL A 118 -13.84 -4.52 -5.28
N PHE A 119 -12.60 -4.91 -5.57
CA PHE A 119 -12.15 -5.25 -6.92
C PHE A 119 -11.91 -6.75 -7.07
N SER A 120 -12.02 -7.27 -8.29
CA SER A 120 -11.61 -8.63 -8.62
C SER A 120 -10.47 -8.55 -9.63
N VAL A 121 -9.28 -9.00 -9.24
CA VAL A 121 -8.13 -9.09 -10.12
C VAL A 121 -8.03 -10.52 -10.63
N THR A 122 -8.05 -10.70 -11.94
CA THR A 122 -7.90 -12.00 -12.58
C THR A 122 -6.73 -11.97 -13.55
N THR A 123 -5.92 -13.03 -13.53
CA THR A 123 -4.92 -13.26 -14.57
C THR A 123 -5.63 -13.91 -15.76
N THR A 124 -5.57 -13.29 -16.93
CA THR A 124 -5.97 -13.93 -18.17
C THR A 124 -4.75 -14.61 -18.78
N ASP A 125 -4.88 -15.88 -19.15
CA ASP A 125 -3.87 -16.55 -19.97
C ASP A 125 -3.69 -15.73 -21.26
N SER A 126 -2.44 -15.39 -21.59
CA SER A 126 -2.11 -14.75 -22.87
C SER A 126 -2.73 -15.57 -24.01
N PRO A 127 -3.27 -14.94 -25.07
CA PRO A 127 -3.59 -15.67 -26.28
C PRO A 127 -2.32 -16.40 -26.71
N GLU A 128 -2.40 -17.73 -26.84
CA GLU A 128 -1.29 -18.53 -27.36
C GLU A 128 -0.81 -17.85 -28.66
N PRO A 129 0.50 -17.63 -28.83
CA PRO A 129 0.98 -17.17 -30.13
C PRO A 129 0.49 -18.20 -31.15
N GLU A 130 -0.32 -17.76 -32.12
CA GLU A 130 -0.75 -18.63 -33.21
C GLU A 130 0.52 -19.25 -33.80
N ASP A 131 0.70 -20.55 -33.58
CA ASP A 131 1.74 -21.35 -34.18
C ASP A 131 1.60 -21.19 -35.70
N ASN A 132 2.35 -20.23 -36.25
CA ASN A 132 2.53 -20.09 -37.68
C ASN A 132 3.33 -21.32 -38.13
N PHE A 133 2.61 -22.39 -38.45
CA PHE A 133 3.08 -23.55 -39.18
C PHE A 133 3.61 -23.10 -40.55
N PHE A 134 4.84 -22.58 -40.59
CA PHE A 134 5.61 -22.54 -41.82
C PHE A 134 6.25 -23.92 -42.00
N TYR A 135 5.54 -24.82 -42.68
CA TYR A 135 6.18 -25.91 -43.41
C TYR A 135 7.04 -25.28 -44.51
N ALA A 136 8.36 -25.50 -44.44
CA ALA A 136 9.29 -25.34 -45.55
C ALA A 136 9.89 -26.71 -45.89
#